data_AF-A0A3D1SMX2-F1
#
_entry.id   AF-A0A3D1SMX2-F1
#
_cell.length_a   1.000
_cell.length_b   1.000
_cell.length_c   1.000
_cell.angle_alpha   90.00
_cell.angle_beta   90.00
_cell.angle_gamma   90.00
#
_symmetry.space_group_name_H-M   'P 1'
#
loop_
_entity.id
_entity.type
_entity.pdbx_description
1 polymer ?
#
loop_
_entity_poly.entity_id
_entity_poly.type
_entity_poly.pdbx_seq_one_letter_code
_entity_poly.pdbx_strand_id
1 'polypeptide(L)'
;SYEASADIAVEKGSFPSFDGEKYLQGQFIKRLPKALQKKIKEQGIRNAVLLTQAPTGTTSLLAGVSSGIEPVYDFAMVRRDRTGEHILYHPLLQAWRDEHPNDPTPGYFVASNDLTPEEHVRVQAAIQHYTDSSISKTVNAPNNHTVEDVQRLYRLAYEMGCKGITYYRDGSRDAVLTRIEDEKKAEQQQAVKLEPVTSIQDGVKPRPAVVHGYTRQVSAPEGKINVTINSDEHGPLEVFVNVGKAGSDIAALAEALGRLISLNLRILSPLSQTDRAQEIAEQLRGIGGSRSVGFGMQQVRSLPDAVARALEMHIKTSEDTQEQAQVTSSPPLVNGKKQ
;
A
#
# COMPACT_ATOMS: atom_id res chain seq x y z
N SER A 1 11.82 -28.70 -19.69
CA SER A 1 12.65 -27.53 -20.06
C SER A 1 14.04 -27.91 -20.56
N TYR A 2 14.89 -28.56 -19.74
CA TYR A 2 16.27 -28.90 -20.15
C TYR A 2 16.35 -29.84 -21.36
N GLU A 3 15.47 -30.85 -21.42
CA GLU A 3 15.40 -31.74 -22.58
C GLU A 3 15.09 -30.97 -23.87
N ALA A 4 14.04 -30.16 -23.86
CA ALA A 4 13.67 -29.31 -24.99
C ALA A 4 14.81 -28.35 -25.38
N SER A 5 15.55 -27.81 -24.41
CA SER A 5 16.69 -26.92 -24.71
C SER A 5 17.87 -27.66 -25.35
N ALA A 6 18.08 -28.94 -25.02
CA ALA A 6 19.05 -29.79 -25.71
C ALA A 6 18.59 -30.12 -27.15
N ASP A 7 17.30 -30.42 -27.33
CA ASP A 7 16.73 -30.67 -28.68
C ASP A 7 16.87 -29.43 -29.58
N ILE A 8 16.57 -28.23 -29.06
CA ILE A 8 16.75 -26.97 -29.80
C ILE A 8 18.23 -26.70 -30.10
N ALA A 9 19.16 -27.17 -29.26
CA ALA A 9 20.59 -27.01 -29.51
C ALA A 9 21.05 -27.79 -30.76
N VAL A 10 20.42 -28.92 -31.07
CA VAL A 10 20.68 -29.67 -32.30
C VAL A 10 20.26 -28.86 -33.54
N GLU A 11 19.07 -28.24 -33.49
CA GLU A 11 18.53 -27.46 -34.61
C GLU A 11 19.28 -26.12 -34.79
N LYS A 12 19.56 -25.41 -33.70
CA LYS A 12 19.97 -23.99 -33.72
C LYS A 12 21.37 -23.73 -33.17
N GLY A 13 22.07 -24.78 -32.75
CA GLY A 13 23.33 -24.69 -32.02
C GLY A 13 23.13 -24.35 -30.54
N SER A 14 24.12 -24.68 -29.72
CA SER A 14 24.16 -24.30 -28.30
C SER A 14 24.25 -22.77 -28.10
N PHE A 15 24.07 -22.28 -26.86
CA PHE A 15 24.37 -20.88 -26.58
C PHE A 15 25.86 -20.57 -26.84
N PRO A 16 26.23 -19.33 -27.24
CA PRO A 16 27.57 -19.04 -27.77
C PRO A 16 28.75 -19.38 -26.84
N SER A 17 28.57 -19.30 -25.52
CA SER A 17 29.61 -19.56 -24.52
C SER A 17 29.50 -20.95 -23.89
N PHE A 18 28.82 -21.90 -24.54
CA PHE A 18 28.65 -23.24 -24.01
C PHE A 18 29.99 -24.00 -24.02
N ASP A 19 30.37 -24.48 -22.84
CA ASP A 19 31.50 -25.36 -22.60
C ASP A 19 30.94 -26.62 -21.93
N GLY A 20 30.89 -27.73 -22.67
CA GLY A 20 30.23 -28.95 -22.22
C GLY A 20 30.85 -29.55 -20.95
N GLU A 21 32.17 -29.41 -20.77
CA GLU A 21 32.84 -29.90 -19.57
C GLU A 21 32.50 -29.04 -18.37
N LYS A 22 32.58 -27.71 -18.50
CA LYS A 22 32.24 -26.78 -17.40
C LYS A 22 30.76 -26.79 -17.06
N TYR A 23 29.88 -26.90 -18.06
CA TYR A 23 28.44 -26.89 -17.84
C TYR A 23 27.99 -28.08 -17.00
N LEU A 24 28.50 -29.28 -17.29
CA LEU A 24 28.21 -30.50 -16.53
C LEU A 24 28.76 -30.47 -15.10
N GLN A 25 29.70 -29.58 -14.79
CA GLN A 25 30.22 -29.39 -13.43
C GLN A 25 29.26 -28.60 -12.53
N GLY A 26 28.27 -27.90 -13.10
CA GLY A 26 27.28 -27.12 -12.36
C GLY A 26 26.52 -27.96 -11.33
N GLN A 27 26.39 -27.44 -10.10
CA GLN A 27 25.77 -28.18 -8.99
C GLN A 27 24.33 -28.61 -9.31
N PHE A 28 23.54 -27.73 -9.96
CA PHE A 28 22.20 -28.06 -10.42
C PHE A 28 22.22 -29.15 -11.50
N ILE A 29 23.11 -29.01 -12.49
CA ILE A 29 23.23 -29.90 -13.66
C ILE A 29 23.59 -31.33 -13.23
N LYS A 30 24.46 -31.47 -12.21
CA LYS A 30 24.82 -32.78 -11.64
C LYS A 30 23.63 -33.56 -11.07
N ARG A 31 22.55 -32.88 -10.68
CA ARG A 31 21.32 -33.49 -10.15
C ARG A 31 20.32 -33.91 -11.23
N LEU A 32 20.47 -33.44 -12.47
CA LEU A 32 19.60 -33.85 -13.56
C LEU A 32 19.68 -35.37 -13.79
N PRO A 33 18.65 -36.03 -14.34
CA PRO A 33 18.72 -37.44 -14.70
C PRO A 33 19.95 -37.75 -15.56
N LYS A 34 20.60 -38.90 -15.34
CA LYS A 34 21.84 -39.25 -16.07
C LYS A 34 21.66 -39.30 -17.58
N ALA A 35 20.49 -39.74 -18.06
CA ALA A 35 20.15 -39.70 -19.47
C ALA A 35 20.17 -38.27 -20.02
N LEU A 36 19.67 -37.29 -19.26
CA LEU A 36 19.65 -35.89 -19.65
C LEU A 36 21.04 -35.25 -19.59
N GLN A 37 21.86 -35.60 -18.60
CA GLN A 37 23.27 -35.18 -18.56
C GLN A 37 24.03 -35.68 -19.81
N LYS A 38 23.82 -36.95 -20.19
CA LYS A 38 24.40 -37.53 -21.41
C LYS A 38 23.90 -36.81 -22.66
N LYS A 39 22.59 -36.55 -22.76
CA LYS A 39 21.97 -35.81 -23.86
C LYS A 39 22.60 -34.42 -24.01
N ILE A 40 22.72 -33.65 -22.92
CA ILE A 40 23.37 -32.33 -22.90
C ILE A 40 24.85 -32.43 -23.31
N LYS A 41 25.56 -33.49 -22.92
CA LYS A 41 26.96 -33.70 -23.32
C LYS A 41 27.10 -33.90 -24.84
N GLU A 42 26.19 -34.65 -25.43
CA GLU A 42 26.24 -35.04 -26.85
C GLU A 42 25.69 -33.96 -27.78
N GLN A 43 24.60 -33.31 -27.37
CA GLN A 43 23.85 -32.35 -28.20
C GLN A 43 24.15 -30.88 -27.86
N GLY A 44 24.70 -30.64 -26.67
CA GLY A 44 24.81 -29.31 -26.09
C GLY A 44 23.47 -28.80 -25.52
N ILE A 45 23.39 -27.49 -25.26
CA ILE A 45 22.18 -26.86 -24.72
C ILE A 45 22.01 -25.44 -25.25
N ARG A 46 20.77 -25.08 -25.60
CA ARG A 46 20.48 -23.77 -26.21
C ARG A 46 20.42 -22.63 -25.20
N ASN A 47 19.96 -22.90 -23.98
CA ASN A 47 19.73 -21.89 -22.95
C ASN A 47 20.70 -22.12 -21.79
N ALA A 48 21.38 -21.07 -21.32
CA ALA A 48 22.33 -21.20 -20.22
C ALA A 48 21.64 -21.49 -18.88
N VAL A 49 20.52 -20.80 -18.62
CA VAL A 49 19.68 -20.89 -17.40
C VAL A 49 18.22 -20.92 -17.83
N LEU A 50 17.41 -21.78 -17.23
CA LEU A 50 16.06 -22.12 -17.73
C LEU A 50 14.93 -21.92 -16.71
N LEU A 51 15.19 -22.06 -15.42
CA LEU A 51 14.18 -22.21 -14.38
C LEU A 51 14.40 -21.12 -13.31
N THR A 52 13.53 -20.12 -13.33
CA THR A 52 13.47 -19.04 -12.32
C THR A 52 12.04 -18.92 -11.84
N GLN A 53 11.84 -18.77 -10.53
CA GLN A 53 10.52 -18.47 -9.97
C GLN A 53 10.42 -16.96 -9.70
N ALA A 54 9.87 -16.22 -10.66
CA ALA A 54 9.64 -14.79 -10.55
C ALA A 54 8.36 -14.50 -9.75
N PRO A 55 8.23 -13.29 -9.14
CA PRO A 55 6.97 -12.89 -8.53
C PRO A 55 5.91 -12.69 -9.62
N THR A 56 4.69 -13.17 -9.37
CA THR A 56 3.59 -13.10 -10.34
C THR A 56 2.47 -12.21 -9.82
N GLY A 57 2.76 -11.00 -9.33
CA GLY A 57 1.78 -10.11 -8.70
C GLY A 57 0.53 -9.90 -9.57
N THR A 58 0.59 -9.03 -10.57
CA THR A 58 -0.58 -8.72 -11.43
C THR A 58 -1.04 -9.92 -12.27
N THR A 59 -0.11 -10.77 -12.72
CA THR A 59 -0.44 -11.91 -13.60
C THR A 59 -1.20 -13.02 -12.87
N SER A 60 -0.93 -13.26 -11.58
CA SER A 60 -1.70 -14.21 -10.77
C SER A 60 -3.12 -13.74 -10.52
N LEU A 61 -3.32 -12.43 -10.30
CA LEU A 61 -4.65 -11.82 -10.17
C LEU A 61 -5.47 -11.99 -11.46
N LEU A 62 -4.86 -11.72 -12.62
CA LEU A 62 -5.51 -11.92 -13.92
C LEU A 62 -5.92 -13.38 -14.14
N ALA A 63 -5.06 -14.32 -13.74
CA ALA A 63 -5.30 -15.75 -13.90
C ALA A 63 -6.17 -16.36 -12.79
N GLY A 64 -6.50 -15.60 -11.73
CA GLY A 64 -7.28 -16.10 -10.59
C GLY A 64 -6.56 -17.19 -9.79
N VAL A 65 -5.23 -17.12 -9.67
CA VAL A 65 -4.40 -18.11 -8.95
C VAL A 65 -3.55 -17.44 -7.86
N SER A 66 -2.93 -18.23 -6.98
CA SER A 66 -1.96 -17.71 -6.01
C SER A 66 -0.70 -17.17 -6.71
N SER A 67 0.01 -16.26 -6.03
CA SER A 67 1.19 -15.61 -6.61
C SER A 67 2.42 -16.52 -6.52
N GLY A 68 2.80 -17.14 -7.63
CA GLY A 68 4.05 -17.89 -7.78
C GLY A 68 4.03 -19.13 -6.90
N ILE A 69 4.99 -19.24 -5.99
CA ILE A 69 5.06 -20.33 -5.01
C ILE A 69 4.60 -19.89 -3.61
N GLU A 70 3.97 -18.71 -3.51
CA GLU A 70 3.46 -18.24 -2.23
C GLU A 70 2.24 -19.07 -1.80
N PRO A 71 2.16 -19.43 -0.51
CA PRO A 71 0.92 -19.95 0.07
C PRO A 71 -0.23 -18.96 -0.13
N VAL A 72 -1.47 -19.47 -0.11
CA VAL A 72 -2.65 -18.62 -0.06
C VAL A 72 -2.55 -17.71 1.17
N TYR A 73 -2.73 -16.41 0.98
CA TYR A 73 -2.56 -15.44 2.06
C TYR A 73 -3.54 -15.69 3.22
N ASP A 74 -4.82 -15.84 2.89
CA ASP A 74 -5.87 -16.25 3.81
C ASP A 74 -7.01 -16.94 3.04
N PHE A 75 -7.70 -17.89 3.66
CA PHE A 75 -8.87 -18.56 3.08
C PHE A 75 -10.19 -17.93 3.50
N ALA A 76 -10.22 -17.09 4.53
CA ALA A 76 -11.41 -16.38 4.98
C ALA A 76 -11.06 -14.93 5.32
N MET A 77 -11.74 -13.98 4.70
CA MET A 77 -11.48 -12.55 4.89
C MET A 77 -12.78 -11.87 5.29
N VAL A 78 -12.76 -11.02 6.32
CA VAL A 78 -13.92 -10.17 6.62
C VAL A 78 -13.94 -9.05 5.59
N ARG A 79 -15.00 -9.05 4.80
CA ARG A 79 -15.39 -7.96 3.94
C ARG A 79 -16.53 -7.23 4.62
N ARG A 80 -16.25 -6.03 5.12
CA ARG A 80 -17.28 -5.11 5.56
C ARG A 80 -17.94 -4.46 4.34
N ASP A 81 -19.25 -4.51 4.29
CA ASP A 81 -20.05 -3.72 3.36
C ASP A 81 -21.29 -3.15 4.06
N ARG A 82 -22.09 -2.37 3.34
CA ARG A 82 -23.31 -1.70 3.86
C ARG A 82 -24.37 -2.65 4.44
N THR A 83 -24.29 -3.95 4.16
CA THR A 83 -25.23 -4.97 4.66
C THR A 83 -24.69 -5.73 5.88
N GLY A 84 -23.46 -5.42 6.32
CA GLY A 84 -22.84 -5.95 7.52
C GLY A 84 -21.41 -6.45 7.27
N GLU A 85 -20.89 -7.20 8.25
CA GLU A 85 -19.70 -8.00 8.07
C GLU A 85 -20.03 -9.28 7.33
N HIS A 86 -19.40 -9.47 6.17
CA HIS A 86 -19.48 -10.72 5.41
C HIS A 86 -18.13 -11.40 5.46
N ILE A 87 -18.13 -12.71 5.65
CA ILE A 87 -16.92 -13.50 5.48
C ILE A 87 -16.84 -13.90 4.01
N LEU A 88 -15.84 -13.39 3.31
CA LEU A 88 -15.50 -13.79 1.97
C LEU A 88 -14.51 -14.96 2.05
N TYR A 89 -14.96 -16.13 1.61
CA TYR A 89 -14.12 -17.31 1.52
C TYR A 89 -13.37 -17.35 0.19
N HIS A 90 -12.14 -17.84 0.21
CA HIS A 90 -11.42 -18.20 -0.99
C HIS A 90 -12.25 -19.23 -1.78
N PRO A 91 -12.36 -19.15 -3.13
CA PRO A 91 -13.27 -19.99 -3.91
C PRO A 91 -13.15 -21.50 -3.66
N LEU A 92 -11.92 -21.99 -3.48
CA LEU A 92 -11.67 -23.41 -3.16
C LEU A 92 -12.20 -23.82 -1.77
N LEU A 93 -12.11 -22.92 -0.78
CA LEU A 93 -12.66 -23.20 0.55
C LEU A 93 -14.19 -23.13 0.50
N GLN A 94 -14.77 -22.17 -0.23
CA GLN A 94 -16.21 -22.07 -0.41
C GLN A 94 -16.78 -23.35 -1.04
N ALA A 95 -16.23 -23.76 -2.19
CA ALA A 95 -16.67 -24.97 -2.90
C ALA A 95 -16.59 -26.22 -2.01
N TRP A 96 -15.50 -26.37 -1.24
CA TRP A 96 -15.36 -27.48 -0.32
C TRP A 96 -16.43 -27.48 0.78
N ARG A 97 -16.73 -26.32 1.37
CA ARG A 97 -17.77 -26.17 2.40
C ARG A 97 -19.18 -26.38 1.88
N ASP A 98 -19.45 -26.00 0.63
CA ASP A 98 -20.75 -26.24 0.00
C ASP A 98 -21.02 -27.75 -0.16
N GLU A 99 -19.97 -28.54 -0.45
CA GLU A 99 -20.05 -30.00 -0.52
C GLU A 99 -20.05 -30.67 0.87
N HIS A 100 -19.41 -30.04 1.88
CA HIS A 100 -19.22 -30.60 3.22
C HIS A 100 -19.68 -29.62 4.33
N PRO A 101 -20.97 -29.28 4.40
CA PRO A 101 -21.47 -28.17 5.23
C PRO A 101 -21.29 -28.37 6.75
N ASN A 102 -21.17 -29.61 7.20
CA ASN A 102 -21.08 -29.96 8.63
C ASN A 102 -19.68 -30.47 9.04
N ASP A 103 -18.75 -30.58 8.09
CA ASP A 103 -17.44 -31.13 8.37
C ASP A 103 -16.47 -30.01 8.75
N PRO A 104 -15.52 -30.28 9.67
CA PRO A 104 -14.49 -29.31 10.00
C PRO A 104 -13.60 -29.07 8.79
N THR A 105 -13.17 -27.81 8.60
CA THR A 105 -12.21 -27.44 7.54
C THR A 105 -10.98 -28.34 7.62
N PRO A 106 -10.60 -29.01 6.53
CA PRO A 106 -9.45 -29.91 6.52
C PRO A 106 -8.14 -29.19 6.79
N GLY A 107 -7.24 -29.85 7.51
CA GLY A 107 -5.93 -29.30 7.85
C GLY A 107 -4.98 -29.03 6.67
N TYR A 108 -5.38 -29.36 5.43
CA TYR A 108 -4.62 -29.00 4.23
C TYR A 108 -4.95 -27.59 3.71
N PHE A 109 -5.97 -26.91 4.23
CA PHE A 109 -6.22 -25.49 3.99
C PHE A 109 -5.30 -24.64 4.88
N VAL A 110 -4.01 -24.63 4.54
CA VAL A 110 -2.97 -23.90 5.29
C VAL A 110 -2.68 -22.57 4.61
N ALA A 111 -2.91 -21.48 5.32
CA ALA A 111 -2.64 -20.12 4.84
C ALA A 111 -1.24 -19.63 5.25
N SER A 112 -0.82 -18.50 4.68
CA SER A 112 0.54 -17.99 4.80
C SER A 112 1.00 -17.73 6.25
N ASN A 113 0.14 -17.19 7.12
CA ASN A 113 0.52 -16.95 8.52
C ASN A 113 0.33 -18.17 9.42
N ASP A 114 -0.23 -19.27 8.91
CA ASP A 114 -0.34 -20.53 9.65
C ASP A 114 0.99 -21.29 9.60
N LEU A 115 1.89 -20.88 8.70
CA LEU A 115 3.24 -21.39 8.56
C LEU A 115 4.22 -20.60 9.43
N THR A 116 5.06 -21.33 10.15
CA THR A 116 6.24 -20.76 10.81
C THR A 116 7.23 -20.22 9.78
N PRO A 117 8.09 -19.25 10.16
CA PRO A 117 9.13 -18.73 9.28
C PRO A 117 10.04 -19.84 8.72
N GLU A 118 10.37 -20.85 9.52
CA GLU A 118 11.16 -22.01 9.09
C GLU A 118 10.41 -22.90 8.09
N GLU A 119 9.09 -23.07 8.22
CA GLU A 119 8.28 -23.79 7.24
C GLU A 119 8.23 -23.06 5.90
N HIS A 120 8.14 -21.73 5.88
CA HIS A 120 8.29 -20.96 4.64
C HIS A 120 9.62 -21.23 3.94
N VAL A 121 10.72 -21.32 4.71
CA VAL A 121 12.05 -21.68 4.16
C VAL A 121 12.03 -23.09 3.58
N ARG A 122 11.43 -24.06 4.27
CA ARG A 122 11.34 -25.45 3.80
C ARG A 122 10.56 -25.56 2.49
N VAL A 123 9.45 -24.82 2.35
CA VAL A 123 8.68 -24.74 1.10
C VAL A 123 9.56 -24.21 -0.03
N GLN A 124 10.28 -23.11 0.21
CA GLN A 124 11.19 -22.56 -0.80
C GLN A 124 12.30 -23.54 -1.18
N ALA A 125 12.91 -24.21 -0.19
CA ALA A 125 13.99 -25.17 -0.41
C ALA A 125 13.54 -26.37 -1.26
N ALA A 126 12.32 -26.87 -1.03
CA ALA A 126 11.75 -27.95 -1.83
C ALA A 126 11.68 -27.58 -3.32
N ILE A 127 11.27 -26.36 -3.65
CA ILE A 127 11.23 -25.86 -5.04
C ILE A 127 12.63 -25.49 -5.56
N GLN A 128 13.51 -24.99 -4.69
CA GLN A 128 14.89 -24.65 -5.06
C GLN A 128 15.65 -25.88 -5.58
N HIS A 129 15.31 -27.08 -5.10
CA HIS A 129 15.86 -28.34 -5.61
C HIS A 129 15.70 -28.47 -7.14
N TYR A 130 14.59 -27.97 -7.69
CA TYR A 130 14.24 -28.05 -9.10
C TYR A 130 14.44 -26.73 -9.86
N THR A 131 15.00 -25.70 -9.21
CA THR A 131 15.22 -24.37 -9.81
C THR A 131 16.73 -24.09 -9.99
N ASP A 132 17.17 -23.86 -11.23
CA ASP A 132 18.58 -23.65 -11.60
C ASP A 132 19.04 -22.20 -11.35
N SER A 133 18.12 -21.25 -11.37
CA SER A 133 18.28 -19.86 -10.92
C SER A 133 17.77 -19.69 -9.48
N SER A 134 17.23 -18.52 -9.15
CA SER A 134 16.68 -18.18 -7.84
C SER A 134 15.14 -18.20 -7.81
N ILE A 135 14.61 -18.00 -6.61
CA ILE A 135 13.19 -17.97 -6.29
C ILE A 135 12.88 -16.67 -5.57
N SER A 136 11.83 -15.97 -6.03
CA SER A 136 11.26 -14.81 -5.35
C SER A 136 10.09 -15.26 -4.48
N LYS A 137 10.41 -15.73 -3.27
CA LYS A 137 9.45 -16.08 -2.22
C LYS A 137 9.77 -15.32 -0.93
N THR A 138 8.73 -14.83 -0.29
CA THR A 138 8.79 -14.13 0.99
C THR A 138 8.58 -15.12 2.14
N VAL A 139 9.41 -14.98 3.16
CA VAL A 139 9.22 -15.59 4.47
C VAL A 139 8.57 -14.55 5.37
N ASN A 140 7.32 -14.82 5.75
CA ASN A 140 6.57 -13.99 6.67
C ASN A 140 6.92 -14.39 8.10
N ALA A 141 7.25 -13.40 8.93
CA ALA A 141 7.62 -13.58 10.32
C ALA A 141 6.83 -12.65 11.23
N PRO A 142 6.52 -13.07 12.47
CA PRO A 142 5.76 -12.26 13.41
C PRO A 142 6.54 -11.01 13.84
N ASN A 143 5.82 -9.99 14.32
CA ASN A 143 6.41 -8.70 14.71
C ASN A 143 7.52 -8.84 15.79
N ASN A 144 7.37 -9.81 16.70
CA ASN A 144 8.32 -10.07 17.79
C ASN A 144 9.56 -10.88 17.37
N HIS A 145 9.73 -11.20 16.08
CA HIS A 145 10.87 -11.97 15.59
C HIS A 145 12.19 -11.19 15.74
N THR A 146 13.13 -11.77 16.49
CA THR A 146 14.40 -11.15 16.90
C THR A 146 15.48 -11.24 15.82
N VAL A 147 16.59 -10.53 16.00
CA VAL A 147 17.74 -10.59 15.08
C VAL A 147 18.35 -11.99 15.07
N GLU A 148 18.41 -12.64 16.23
CA GLU A 148 18.89 -14.00 16.40
C GLU A 148 18.02 -15.00 15.65
N ASP A 149 16.70 -14.82 15.67
CA ASP A 149 15.76 -15.66 14.92
C ASP A 149 15.99 -15.49 13.41
N VAL A 150 16.16 -14.25 12.93
CA VAL A 150 16.52 -13.98 11.53
C VAL A 150 17.82 -14.67 11.16
N GLN A 151 18.85 -14.59 12.02
CA GLN A 151 20.13 -15.25 11.77
C GLN A 151 19.97 -16.77 11.63
N ARG A 152 19.17 -17.41 12.50
CA ARG A 152 18.88 -18.85 12.40
C ARG A 152 18.18 -19.19 11.08
N LEU A 153 17.27 -18.33 10.65
CA LEU A 153 16.51 -18.50 9.41
C LEU A 153 17.39 -18.42 8.15
N TYR A 154 18.31 -17.46 8.09
CA TYR A 154 19.30 -17.37 7.00
C TYR A 154 20.26 -18.58 7.01
N ARG A 155 20.69 -19.06 8.18
CA ARG A 155 21.50 -20.28 8.30
C ARG A 155 20.76 -21.51 7.79
N LEU A 156 19.50 -21.68 8.20
CA LEU A 156 18.64 -22.77 7.73
C LEU A 156 18.49 -22.74 6.20
N ALA A 157 18.20 -21.56 5.63
CA ALA A 157 18.09 -21.41 4.18
C ALA A 157 19.38 -21.81 3.46
N TYR A 158 20.54 -21.38 3.98
CA TYR A 158 21.84 -21.75 3.43
C TYR A 158 22.09 -23.27 3.51
N GLU A 159 21.85 -23.88 4.68
CA GLU A 159 22.02 -25.32 4.91
C GLU A 159 21.12 -26.17 4.00
N MET A 160 19.90 -25.68 3.73
CA MET A 160 18.96 -26.33 2.80
C MET A 160 19.26 -26.06 1.32
N GLY A 161 20.28 -25.26 1.00
CA GLY A 161 20.71 -24.97 -0.37
C GLY A 161 19.86 -23.92 -1.10
N CYS A 162 19.13 -23.08 -0.36
CA CYS A 162 18.49 -21.87 -0.90
C CYS A 162 19.56 -20.90 -1.40
N LYS A 163 19.36 -20.32 -2.58
CA LYS A 163 20.30 -19.35 -3.17
C LYS A 163 20.09 -17.92 -2.68
N GLY A 164 18.91 -17.65 -2.14
CA GLY A 164 18.51 -16.37 -1.59
C GLY A 164 17.24 -16.52 -0.79
N ILE A 165 16.89 -15.48 -0.06
CA ILE A 165 15.68 -15.45 0.75
C ILE A 165 15.19 -14.00 0.87
N THR A 166 13.88 -13.82 0.83
CA THR A 166 13.24 -12.55 1.14
C THR A 166 12.54 -12.70 2.49
N TYR A 167 12.82 -11.78 3.40
CA TYR A 167 12.27 -11.81 4.76
C TYR A 167 11.36 -10.60 4.96
N TYR A 168 10.16 -10.84 5.48
CA TYR A 168 9.20 -9.81 5.85
C TYR A 168 8.79 -10.02 7.31
N ARG A 169 9.11 -9.04 8.16
CA ARG A 169 8.62 -9.00 9.53
C ARG A 169 7.32 -8.23 9.59
N ASP A 170 6.31 -8.80 10.20
CA ASP A 170 5.03 -8.14 10.40
C ASP A 170 5.21 -6.78 11.12
N GLY A 171 4.48 -5.77 10.66
CA GLY A 171 4.63 -4.37 11.10
C GLY A 171 5.92 -3.65 10.65
N SER A 172 6.77 -4.25 9.80
CA SER A 172 7.96 -3.57 9.25
C SER A 172 7.66 -2.66 8.05
N ARG A 173 6.47 -2.80 7.45
CA ARG A 173 5.94 -1.93 6.38
C ARG A 173 4.42 -1.85 6.53
N ASP A 174 3.83 -0.72 6.17
CA ASP A 174 2.36 -0.55 6.18
C ASP A 174 1.69 -1.65 5.34
N ALA A 175 0.88 -2.48 6.00
CA ALA A 175 0.24 -3.64 5.37
C ALA A 175 -0.94 -3.20 4.50
N VAL A 176 -1.02 -3.73 3.28
CA VAL A 176 -2.13 -3.47 2.33
C VAL A 176 -3.33 -4.39 2.61
N LEU A 177 -3.17 -5.44 3.43
CA LEU A 177 -4.20 -6.43 3.75
C LEU A 177 -4.10 -6.82 5.24
N THR A 178 -5.24 -6.95 5.91
CA THR A 178 -5.36 -7.30 7.35
C THR A 178 -6.27 -8.51 7.52
N ARG A 179 -5.94 -9.42 8.45
CA ARG A 179 -6.75 -10.61 8.77
C ARG A 179 -7.85 -10.31 9.80
N ILE A 180 -8.77 -11.26 9.95
CA ILE A 180 -9.85 -11.24 10.95
C ILE A 180 -9.30 -11.41 12.39
N GLU A 181 -8.27 -12.25 12.57
CA GLU A 181 -7.76 -12.58 13.91
C GLU A 181 -6.91 -11.46 14.53
N ASP A 182 -6.31 -10.61 13.71
CA ASP A 182 -5.54 -9.44 14.16
C ASP A 182 -6.45 -8.38 14.82
N GLU A 183 -7.77 -8.42 14.58
CA GLU A 183 -8.72 -7.53 15.27
C GLU A 183 -8.86 -7.85 16.76
N LYS A 184 -8.71 -9.11 17.20
CA LYS A 184 -8.86 -9.48 18.63
C LYS A 184 -7.71 -8.99 19.51
N LYS A 185 -6.55 -8.67 18.95
CA LYS A 185 -5.42 -8.05 19.68
C LYS A 185 -5.37 -6.54 19.53
N ALA A 186 -6.05 -5.97 18.54
CA ALA A 186 -6.07 -4.54 18.25
C ALA A 186 -7.17 -3.74 18.99
N GLU A 187 -7.97 -4.37 19.85
CA GLU A 187 -9.04 -3.69 20.62
C GLU A 187 -8.54 -2.62 21.61
N GLN A 188 -7.22 -2.42 21.79
CA GLN A 188 -6.70 -1.43 22.75
C GLN A 188 -6.08 -0.15 22.17
N GLN A 189 -6.05 0.06 20.84
CA GLN A 189 -5.61 1.35 20.31
C GLN A 189 -6.56 1.85 19.22
N GLN A 190 -7.35 2.85 19.62
CA GLN A 190 -8.18 3.65 18.72
C GLN A 190 -7.34 4.19 17.55
N ALA A 191 -7.60 3.70 16.35
CA ALA A 191 -7.20 4.34 15.11
C ALA A 191 -8.37 4.24 14.12
N VAL A 192 -8.77 5.39 13.59
CA VAL A 192 -9.90 5.59 12.68
C VAL A 192 -9.62 4.83 11.36
N LYS A 193 -10.40 3.76 11.08
CA LYS A 193 -10.33 3.00 9.81
C LYS A 193 -11.03 3.78 8.69
N LEU A 194 -10.29 4.09 7.62
CA LEU A 194 -10.83 4.64 6.38
C LEU A 194 -11.13 3.49 5.39
N GLU A 195 -12.41 3.28 5.05
CA GLU A 195 -12.86 2.28 4.07
C GLU A 195 -12.69 2.78 2.61
N PRO A 196 -12.46 1.89 1.62
CA PRO A 196 -12.41 2.28 0.23
C PRO A 196 -13.81 2.53 -0.35
N VAL A 197 -13.97 3.68 -1.02
CA VAL A 197 -15.22 4.16 -1.60
C VAL A 197 -15.53 3.45 -2.92
N THR A 198 -16.65 2.74 -2.98
CA THR A 198 -17.18 2.17 -4.24
C THR A 198 -18.38 2.96 -4.80
N SER A 199 -18.79 4.08 -4.18
CA SER A 199 -19.82 4.99 -4.69
C SER A 199 -19.57 6.44 -4.24
N ILE A 200 -19.66 7.43 -5.14
CA ILE A 200 -19.46 8.86 -4.81
C ILE A 200 -20.57 9.39 -3.88
N GLN A 201 -21.73 8.72 -3.80
CA GLN A 201 -22.85 9.14 -2.95
C GLN A 201 -22.71 8.66 -1.50
N ASP A 202 -22.10 7.49 -1.27
CA ASP A 202 -21.89 6.90 0.06
C ASP A 202 -20.47 7.14 0.60
N GLY A 203 -19.56 7.65 -0.24
CA GLY A 203 -18.17 7.94 0.11
C GLY A 203 -17.90 9.36 0.59
N VAL A 204 -18.92 10.12 0.99
CA VAL A 204 -18.77 11.52 1.42
C VAL A 204 -19.12 11.65 2.89
N LYS A 205 -18.15 12.09 3.70
CA LYS A 205 -18.30 12.35 5.13
C LYS A 205 -19.55 13.21 5.40
N PRO A 206 -20.49 12.76 6.25
CA PRO A 206 -21.68 13.53 6.60
C PRO A 206 -21.29 14.79 7.37
N ARG A 207 -22.09 15.85 7.26
CA ARG A 207 -21.86 17.09 8.01
C ARG A 207 -22.25 16.90 9.47
N PRO A 208 -21.39 17.26 10.43
CA PRO A 208 -21.81 17.45 11.82
C PRO A 208 -22.92 18.51 11.92
N ALA A 209 -23.74 18.42 12.97
CA ALA A 209 -24.81 19.39 13.20
C ALA A 209 -24.26 20.81 13.49
N VAL A 210 -23.07 20.89 14.07
CA VAL A 210 -22.36 22.14 14.36
C VAL A 210 -20.90 21.96 13.99
N VAL A 211 -20.34 22.93 13.30
CA VAL A 211 -18.91 23.01 12.95
C VAL A 211 -18.38 24.38 13.33
N HIS A 212 -17.11 24.44 13.73
CA HIS A 212 -16.45 25.69 14.05
C HIS A 212 -15.51 26.09 12.92
N GLY A 213 -15.46 27.38 12.65
CA GLY A 213 -14.68 27.94 11.56
C GLY A 213 -14.56 29.43 11.70
N TYR A 214 -13.90 30.04 10.72
CA TYR A 214 -13.80 31.48 10.64
C TYR A 214 -13.90 31.91 9.18
N THR A 215 -14.23 33.19 9.00
CA THR A 215 -14.29 33.82 7.69
C THR A 215 -13.13 34.79 7.54
N ARG A 216 -12.34 34.63 6.47
CA ARG A 216 -11.30 35.60 6.08
C ARG A 216 -11.77 36.39 4.87
N GLN A 217 -11.56 37.70 4.92
CA GLN A 217 -11.78 38.57 3.78
C GLN A 217 -10.46 38.77 3.02
N VAL A 218 -10.48 38.47 1.73
CA VAL A 218 -9.34 38.61 0.81
C VAL A 218 -9.75 39.55 -0.32
N SER A 219 -8.89 40.54 -0.62
CA SER A 219 -9.10 41.43 -1.75
C SER A 219 -8.53 40.82 -3.03
N ALA A 220 -9.34 40.71 -4.07
CA ALA A 220 -8.95 40.17 -5.37
C ALA A 220 -9.49 41.06 -6.52
N PRO A 221 -9.03 40.87 -7.77
CA PRO A 221 -9.52 41.63 -8.93
C PRO A 221 -11.04 41.61 -9.12
N GLU A 222 -11.68 40.52 -8.70
CA GLU A 222 -13.10 40.25 -8.80
C GLU A 222 -13.92 40.93 -7.69
N GLY A 223 -13.24 41.51 -6.68
CA GLY A 223 -13.86 42.19 -5.55
C GLY A 223 -13.36 41.68 -4.19
N LYS A 224 -14.11 42.00 -3.13
CA LYS A 224 -13.85 41.49 -1.78
C LYS A 224 -14.42 40.08 -1.67
N ILE A 225 -13.56 39.09 -1.46
CA ILE A 225 -13.94 37.69 -1.33
C ILE A 225 -13.93 37.33 0.16
N ASN A 226 -15.01 36.76 0.65
CA ASN A 226 -15.09 36.17 1.97
C ASN A 226 -14.97 34.65 1.82
N VAL A 227 -13.87 34.09 2.32
CA VAL A 227 -13.63 32.64 2.37
C VAL A 227 -13.88 32.17 3.79
N THR A 228 -14.87 31.30 3.96
CA THR A 228 -15.19 30.68 5.25
C THR A 228 -14.67 29.25 5.22
N ILE A 229 -13.85 28.88 6.18
CA ILE A 229 -13.30 27.52 6.33
C ILE A 229 -13.80 26.98 7.66
N ASN A 230 -14.60 25.92 7.58
CA ASN A 230 -15.08 25.19 8.75
C ASN A 230 -14.24 23.93 8.92
N SER A 231 -13.94 23.58 10.17
CA SER A 231 -13.15 22.40 10.53
C SER A 231 -13.88 21.54 11.54
N ASP A 232 -13.52 20.27 11.58
CA ASP A 232 -13.86 19.35 12.66
C ASP A 232 -12.57 18.87 13.36
N GLU A 233 -12.69 17.85 14.21
CA GLU A 233 -11.58 17.26 14.96
C GLU A 233 -10.45 16.68 14.09
N HIS A 234 -10.70 16.44 12.79
CA HIS A 234 -9.75 15.86 11.85
C HIS A 234 -9.17 16.86 10.84
N GLY A 235 -9.64 18.12 10.85
CA GLY A 235 -9.12 19.19 9.99
C GLY A 235 -10.19 19.92 9.17
N PRO A 236 -9.79 20.58 8.06
CA PRO A 236 -10.70 21.35 7.21
C PRO A 236 -11.78 20.47 6.58
N LEU A 237 -13.05 20.81 6.82
CA LEU A 237 -14.19 20.02 6.37
C LEU A 237 -14.90 20.63 5.16
N GLU A 238 -15.10 21.94 5.15
CA GLU A 238 -15.82 22.63 4.07
C GLU A 238 -15.38 24.09 3.92
N VAL A 239 -15.55 24.59 2.70
CA VAL A 239 -15.15 25.93 2.28
C VAL A 239 -16.31 26.62 1.57
N PHE A 240 -16.69 27.80 2.06
CA PHE A 240 -17.65 28.68 1.39
C PHE A 240 -16.94 29.91 0.87
N VAL A 241 -17.23 30.27 -0.38
CA VAL A 241 -16.60 31.40 -1.06
C VAL A 241 -17.69 32.36 -1.52
N ASN A 242 -17.72 33.55 -0.93
CA ASN A 242 -18.70 34.58 -1.24
C ASN A 242 -17.98 35.83 -1.76
N VAL A 243 -18.33 36.29 -2.96
CA VAL A 243 -17.74 37.51 -3.53
C VAL A 243 -18.72 38.68 -3.38
N GLY A 244 -18.30 39.72 -2.67
CA GLY A 244 -19.10 40.92 -2.44
C GLY A 244 -19.21 41.78 -3.70
N LYS A 245 -20.44 42.09 -4.12
CA LYS A 245 -20.77 42.96 -5.28
C LYS A 245 -20.20 42.46 -6.62
N ALA A 246 -20.03 41.15 -6.78
CA ALA A 246 -19.66 40.56 -8.07
C ALA A 246 -20.90 40.36 -8.97
N GLY A 247 -20.68 40.29 -10.29
CA GLY A 247 -21.71 39.90 -11.24
C GLY A 247 -22.15 38.44 -11.05
N SER A 248 -23.30 38.07 -11.62
CA SER A 248 -23.91 36.73 -11.49
C SER A 248 -22.93 35.60 -11.79
N ASP A 249 -22.08 35.78 -12.80
CA ASP A 249 -21.21 34.72 -13.30
C ASP A 249 -20.06 34.43 -12.33
N ILE A 250 -19.48 35.47 -11.73
CA ILE A 250 -18.42 35.32 -10.74
C ILE A 250 -18.97 34.75 -9.43
N ALA A 251 -20.18 35.15 -9.04
CA ALA A 251 -20.86 34.56 -7.89
C ALA A 251 -21.13 33.06 -8.09
N ALA A 252 -21.60 32.66 -9.27
CA ALA A 252 -21.82 31.24 -9.61
C ALA A 252 -20.52 30.42 -9.60
N LEU A 253 -19.42 30.97 -10.14
CA LEU A 253 -18.10 30.32 -10.11
C LEU A 253 -17.56 30.19 -8.69
N ALA A 254 -17.74 31.20 -7.84
CA ALA A 254 -17.34 31.14 -6.44
C ALA A 254 -18.10 30.05 -5.67
N GLU A 255 -19.42 29.95 -5.90
CA GLU A 255 -20.24 28.90 -5.31
C GLU A 255 -19.80 27.50 -5.80
N ALA A 256 -19.58 27.34 -7.10
CA ALA A 256 -19.11 26.08 -7.67
C ALA A 256 -17.75 25.66 -7.08
N LEU A 257 -16.81 26.60 -6.97
CA LEU A 257 -15.49 26.36 -6.39
C LEU A 257 -15.59 25.92 -4.92
N GLY A 258 -16.36 26.63 -4.10
CA GLY A 258 -16.58 26.25 -2.70
C GLY A 258 -17.20 24.87 -2.54
N ARG A 259 -18.21 24.54 -3.36
CA ARG A 259 -18.88 23.23 -3.34
C ARG A 259 -17.94 22.09 -3.72
N LEU A 260 -17.11 22.27 -4.75
CA LEU A 260 -16.18 21.24 -5.20
C LEU A 260 -15.05 21.02 -4.19
N ILE A 261 -14.51 22.10 -3.62
CA ILE A 261 -13.50 22.01 -2.56
C ILE A 261 -14.08 21.30 -1.33
N SER A 262 -15.32 21.62 -0.95
CA SER A 262 -16.02 20.97 0.16
C SER A 262 -16.42 19.51 -0.11
N LEU A 263 -16.50 19.10 -1.38
CA LEU A 263 -16.78 17.71 -1.77
C LEU A 263 -15.50 16.87 -1.80
N ASN A 264 -14.41 17.42 -2.37
CA ASN A 264 -13.06 17.10 -1.89
C ASN A 264 -13.00 17.42 -0.37
N LEU A 265 -11.96 17.27 0.43
CA LEU A 265 -12.07 17.34 1.92
C LEU A 265 -13.05 16.33 2.61
N ARG A 266 -14.26 16.09 2.10
CA ARG A 266 -15.26 15.17 2.66
C ARG A 266 -15.31 13.81 1.99
N ILE A 267 -14.99 13.68 0.70
CA ILE A 267 -14.86 12.35 0.07
C ILE A 267 -13.82 11.55 0.85
N LEU A 268 -14.10 10.30 1.22
CA LEU A 268 -13.13 9.45 1.91
C LEU A 268 -11.88 9.30 1.04
N SER A 269 -10.72 9.51 1.65
CA SER A 269 -9.43 9.57 0.98
C SER A 269 -8.38 8.96 1.89
N PRO A 270 -7.34 8.31 1.34
CA PRO A 270 -6.17 7.90 2.12
C PRO A 270 -5.35 9.10 2.62
N LEU A 271 -5.54 10.29 2.04
CA LEU A 271 -4.92 11.54 2.50
C LEU A 271 -5.76 12.21 3.57
N SER A 272 -5.11 12.81 4.59
CA SER A 272 -5.80 13.55 5.64
C SER A 272 -6.52 14.78 5.08
N GLN A 273 -7.48 15.33 5.84
CA GLN A 273 -8.18 16.56 5.43
C GLN A 273 -7.22 17.74 5.26
N THR A 274 -6.20 17.81 6.11
CA THR A 274 -5.15 18.83 6.04
C THR A 274 -4.28 18.66 4.79
N ASP A 275 -3.81 17.44 4.49
CA ASP A 275 -2.99 17.18 3.30
C ASP A 275 -3.75 17.52 2.02
N ARG A 276 -5.06 17.21 1.99
CA ARG A 276 -5.91 17.53 0.85
C ARG A 276 -6.16 19.02 0.72
N ALA A 277 -6.36 19.72 1.83
CA ALA A 277 -6.48 21.18 1.82
C ALA A 277 -5.18 21.84 1.31
N GLN A 278 -4.02 21.28 1.66
CA GLN A 278 -2.73 21.72 1.16
C GLN A 278 -2.60 21.48 -0.35
N GLU A 279 -2.87 20.27 -0.82
CA GLU A 279 -2.84 19.95 -2.25
C GLU A 279 -3.78 20.86 -3.05
N ILE A 280 -5.01 21.07 -2.57
CA ILE A 280 -5.96 22.00 -3.21
C ILE A 280 -5.37 23.42 -3.26
N ALA A 281 -4.77 23.90 -2.18
CA ALA A 281 -4.18 25.23 -2.16
C ALA A 281 -3.03 25.36 -3.16
N GLU A 282 -2.17 24.34 -3.26
CA GLU A 282 -1.06 24.29 -4.22
C GLU A 282 -1.57 24.34 -5.67
N GLN A 283 -2.64 23.61 -6.00
CA GLN A 283 -3.25 23.62 -7.33
C GLN A 283 -3.92 24.96 -7.68
N LEU A 284 -4.51 25.64 -6.70
CA LEU A 284 -5.21 26.92 -6.92
C LEU A 284 -4.27 28.13 -6.91
N ARG A 285 -3.12 28.02 -6.24
CA ARG A 285 -2.15 29.09 -6.08
C ARG A 285 -1.60 29.53 -7.44
N GLY A 286 -1.54 30.85 -7.64
CA GLY A 286 -0.95 31.44 -8.83
C GLY A 286 -1.84 31.42 -10.07
N ILE A 287 -3.00 30.78 -10.03
CA ILE A 287 -4.04 30.93 -11.07
C ILE A 287 -4.39 32.42 -11.17
N GLY A 288 -4.19 33.02 -12.33
CA GLY A 288 -4.31 34.47 -12.51
C GLY A 288 -5.22 34.87 -13.65
N GLY A 289 -5.87 36.01 -13.49
CA GLY A 289 -6.59 36.69 -14.55
C GLY A 289 -5.77 37.82 -15.19
N SER A 290 -6.42 38.64 -16.01
CA SER A 290 -5.83 39.82 -16.65
C SER A 290 -5.47 40.95 -15.67
N ARG A 291 -5.91 40.86 -14.41
CA ARG A 291 -5.72 41.85 -13.35
C ARG A 291 -5.20 41.16 -12.09
N SER A 292 -4.54 41.92 -11.22
CA SER A 292 -4.07 41.45 -9.90
C SER A 292 -4.23 42.55 -8.86
N VAL A 293 -4.34 42.19 -7.58
CA VAL A 293 -4.48 43.12 -6.46
C VAL A 293 -3.41 42.82 -5.41
N GLY A 294 -2.79 43.86 -4.85
CA GLY A 294 -1.70 43.71 -3.87
C GLY A 294 -0.31 43.68 -4.52
N PHE A 295 0.73 43.50 -3.70
CA PHE A 295 2.14 43.59 -4.12
C PHE A 295 2.99 42.46 -3.52
N GLY A 296 4.05 42.08 -4.26
CA GLY A 296 5.03 41.09 -3.82
C GLY A 296 4.40 39.73 -3.50
N MET A 297 4.84 39.08 -2.42
CA MET A 297 4.32 37.79 -1.99
C MET A 297 2.86 37.82 -1.49
N GLN A 298 2.26 39.01 -1.31
CA GLN A 298 0.85 39.18 -0.93
C GLN A 298 -0.06 39.49 -2.13
N GLN A 299 0.45 39.47 -3.35
CA GLN A 299 -0.34 39.71 -4.57
C GLN A 299 -1.35 38.58 -4.82
N VAL A 300 -2.63 38.93 -4.93
CA VAL A 300 -3.73 38.04 -5.28
C VAL A 300 -4.09 38.22 -6.75
N ARG A 301 -4.07 37.13 -7.52
CA ARG A 301 -4.19 37.17 -8.98
C ARG A 301 -5.59 36.83 -9.50
N SER A 302 -6.41 36.19 -8.70
CA SER A 302 -7.78 35.81 -9.04
C SER A 302 -8.55 35.30 -7.82
N LEU A 303 -9.82 34.96 -8.02
CA LEU A 303 -10.67 34.25 -7.06
C LEU A 303 -10.07 32.91 -6.58
N PRO A 304 -9.65 31.96 -7.44
CA PRO A 304 -8.92 30.75 -7.02
C PRO A 304 -7.68 31.01 -6.14
N ASP A 305 -6.85 31.98 -6.54
CA ASP A 305 -5.63 32.32 -5.81
C ASP A 305 -5.92 32.93 -4.42
N ALA A 306 -7.05 33.63 -4.30
CA ALA A 306 -7.55 34.10 -3.01
C ALA A 306 -7.95 32.93 -2.08
N VAL A 307 -8.58 31.89 -2.63
CA VAL A 307 -8.98 30.69 -1.87
C VAL A 307 -7.75 29.88 -1.44
N ALA A 308 -6.76 29.73 -2.31
CA ALA A 308 -5.48 29.08 -1.98
C ALA A 308 -4.81 29.69 -0.75
N ARG A 309 -4.69 31.03 -0.75
CA ARG A 309 -4.09 31.77 0.37
C ARG A 309 -4.88 31.60 1.67
N ALA A 310 -6.21 31.59 1.60
CA ALA A 310 -7.04 31.38 2.77
C ALA A 310 -6.83 29.99 3.39
N LEU A 311 -6.73 28.95 2.55
CA LEU A 311 -6.44 27.58 2.97
C LEU A 311 -5.05 27.43 3.61
N GLU A 312 -4.01 27.99 3.00
CA GLU A 312 -2.64 27.91 3.53
C GLU A 312 -2.50 28.59 4.88
N MET A 313 -3.13 29.76 5.06
CA MET A 313 -3.13 30.45 6.35
C MET A 313 -3.89 29.65 7.40
N HIS A 314 -4.95 28.93 7.00
CA HIS A 314 -5.71 28.07 7.90
C HIS A 314 -4.90 26.91 8.43
N ILE A 315 -4.14 26.27 7.56
CA ILE A 315 -3.26 25.15 7.92
C ILE A 315 -2.20 25.64 8.91
N LYS A 316 -1.47 26.72 8.58
CA LYS A 316 -0.44 27.30 9.45
C LYS A 316 -0.96 27.70 10.84
N THR A 317 -2.13 28.35 10.89
CA THR A 317 -2.73 28.76 12.18
C THR A 317 -3.09 27.55 13.05
N SER A 318 -3.50 26.44 12.42
CA SER A 318 -3.86 25.20 13.11
C SER A 318 -2.63 24.48 13.68
N GLU A 319 -1.51 24.48 12.94
CA GLU A 319 -0.21 23.94 13.37
C GLU A 319 0.36 24.71 14.57
N ASP A 320 0.37 26.04 14.49
CA ASP A 320 0.86 26.91 15.58
C ASP A 320 0.07 26.73 16.90
N THR A 321 -1.24 26.44 16.79
CA THR A 321 -2.12 26.21 17.95
C THR A 321 -1.88 24.85 18.59
N GLN A 322 -1.54 23.83 17.80
CA GLN A 322 -1.23 22.48 18.30
C GLN A 322 0.14 22.42 18.98
N GLU A 323 1.15 23.11 18.45
CA GLU A 323 2.48 23.20 19.09
C GLU A 323 2.41 23.89 20.46
N GLN A 324 1.64 24.97 20.59
CA GLN A 324 1.47 25.67 21.87
C GLN A 324 0.72 24.83 22.93
N ALA A 325 -0.20 23.96 22.52
CA ALA A 325 -0.91 23.04 23.41
C ALA A 325 0.00 21.90 23.92
N GLN A 326 0.97 21.44 23.12
CA GLN A 326 1.92 20.40 23.55
C GLN A 326 2.96 20.93 24.54
N VAL A 327 3.48 22.15 24.33
CA VAL A 327 4.49 22.77 25.21
C VAL A 327 3.95 23.04 26.62
N THR A 328 2.65 23.30 26.76
CA THR A 328 2.01 23.57 28.07
C THR A 328 1.67 22.31 28.88
N SER A 329 1.79 21.11 28.29
CA SER A 329 1.41 19.83 28.91
C SER A 329 2.58 19.01 29.48
N SER A 330 3.82 19.49 29.38
CA SER A 330 5.01 18.81 29.92
C SER A 330 5.24 19.15 31.41
N PRO A 331 5.27 18.18 32.35
CA PRO A 331 5.49 18.47 33.77
C PRO A 331 6.98 18.79 34.04
N PRO A 332 7.29 19.66 35.03
CA PRO A 332 8.67 20.04 35.32
C PRO A 332 9.47 18.86 35.90
N LEU A 333 10.66 18.65 35.36
CA LEU A 333 11.63 17.65 35.81
C LEU A 333 12.03 17.90 37.28
N VAL A 334 11.68 16.95 38.15
CA VAL A 334 12.12 16.93 39.55
C VAL A 334 13.60 16.53 39.61
N ASN A 335 14.47 17.50 39.91
CA ASN A 335 15.88 17.26 40.22
C ASN A 335 16.02 16.53 41.56
N GLY A 336 16.25 15.22 41.51
CA GLY A 336 16.63 14.41 42.67
C GLY A 336 18.09 14.66 43.07
N LYS A 337 18.32 15.42 44.15
CA LYS A 337 19.58 15.40 44.89
C LYS A 337 19.76 14.04 45.56
N LYS A 338 20.81 13.30 45.19
CA LYS A 338 21.33 12.18 45.99
C LYS A 338 22.25 12.71 47.09
N GLN A 339 22.16 12.05 48.25
CA GLN A 339 23.01 12.19 49.43
C GLN A 339 24.48 11.91 49.13
#